data_AF-A0A7S1X7E3-F1
#
_entry.id   AF-A0A7S1X7E3-F1
#
_cell.length_a   1.000
_cell.length_b   1.000
_cell.length_c   1.000
_cell.angle_alpha   90.00
_cell.angle_beta   90.00
_cell.angle_gamma   90.00
#
_symmetry.space_group_name_H-M   'P 1'
#
loop_
_entity.id
_entity.type
_entity.pdbx_description
1 polymer ?
#
loop_
_entity_poly.entity_id
_entity_poly.type
_entity_poly.pdbx_seq_one_letter_code
_entity_poly.pdbx_strand_id
1 'polypeptide(L)'
;VVLLDSEFTASGGVKAAMQALDNGVVAVVGASRSSATIPLANIMLVSQAPVVSYASTSPDLSSQTTYPFFARTIPTDEAAGKAMARLMMSEFGWRRLGMLHVDD
;
A
#
# COMPACT_ATOMS: atom_id res chain seq x y z
N VAL A 1 -9.78 0.63 20.25
CA VAL A 1 -9.23 0.11 18.97
C VAL A 1 -10.39 -0.52 18.22
N VAL A 2 -10.65 -0.10 16.99
CA VAL A 2 -11.73 -0.64 16.14
C VAL A 2 -11.09 -1.64 15.18
N LEU A 3 -11.63 -2.86 15.11
CA LEU A 3 -11.16 -3.91 14.22
C LEU A 3 -12.10 -4.01 13.01
N LEU A 4 -11.54 -3.92 11.82
CA LEU A 4 -12.26 -3.87 10.56
C LEU A 4 -11.61 -4.86 9.59
N ASP A 5 -12.43 -5.61 8.86
CA ASP A 5 -11.95 -6.60 7.90
C ASP A 5 -12.04 -6.04 6.48
N SER A 6 -10.91 -6.00 5.78
CA SER A 6 -10.88 -5.61 4.37
C SER A 6 -11.18 -6.78 3.44
N GLU A 7 -11.37 -7.99 3.98
CA GLU A 7 -11.67 -9.24 3.26
C GLU A 7 -10.61 -9.56 2.17
N PHE A 8 -9.43 -8.95 2.25
CA PHE A 8 -8.40 -8.93 1.19
C PHE A 8 -8.89 -8.46 -0.20
N THR A 9 -10.02 -7.74 -0.28
CA THR A 9 -10.60 -7.27 -1.54
C THR A 9 -10.70 -5.74 -1.61
N ALA A 10 -10.85 -5.21 -2.83
CA ALA A 10 -11.10 -3.78 -3.04
C ALA A 10 -12.43 -3.34 -2.38
N SER A 11 -13.50 -4.11 -2.56
CA SER A 11 -14.81 -3.84 -1.95
C SER A 11 -14.79 -3.92 -0.43
N GLY A 12 -14.05 -4.87 0.15
CA GLY A 12 -13.85 -4.94 1.59
C GLY A 12 -13.02 -3.76 2.11
N GLY A 13 -12.02 -3.31 1.36
CA GLY A 13 -11.29 -2.06 1.65
C GLY A 13 -12.20 -0.84 1.72
N VAL A 14 -13.12 -0.70 0.75
CA VAL A 14 -14.14 0.37 0.74
C VAL A 14 -15.03 0.30 1.99
N LYS A 15 -15.59 -0.88 2.25
CA LYS A 15 -16.51 -1.12 3.38
C LYS A 15 -15.83 -0.85 4.72
N ALA A 16 -14.59 -1.32 4.89
CA ALA A 16 -13.80 -1.07 6.08
C ALA A 16 -13.52 0.43 6.27
N ALA A 17 -13.19 1.17 5.21
CA ALA A 17 -12.96 2.60 5.29
C ALA A 17 -14.21 3.37 5.75
N MET A 18 -15.37 3.05 5.15
CA MET A 18 -16.64 3.67 5.55
C MET A 18 -16.98 3.38 7.02
N GLN A 19 -16.82 2.12 7.45
CA GLN A 19 -17.00 1.75 8.85
C GLN A 19 -16.01 2.49 9.76
N ALA A 20 -14.77 2.71 9.34
CA ALA A 20 -13.79 3.48 10.11
C ALA A 20 -14.28 4.92 10.33
N LEU A 21 -14.77 5.57 9.27
CA LEU A 21 -15.34 6.93 9.35
C LEU A 21 -16.57 6.99 10.27
N ASP A 22 -17.50 6.03 10.13
CA ASP A 22 -18.70 5.94 10.97
C ASP A 22 -18.36 5.74 12.46
N ASN A 23 -17.25 5.06 12.76
CA ASN A 23 -16.75 4.86 14.12
C ASN A 23 -15.89 6.03 14.63
N GLY A 24 -15.75 7.13 13.87
CA GLY A 24 -14.95 8.29 14.26
C GLY A 24 -13.44 7.99 14.37
N VAL A 25 -12.94 7.03 13.58
CA VAL A 25 -11.52 6.68 13.56
C VAL A 25 -10.70 7.83 12.97
N VAL A 26 -9.66 8.26 13.69
CA VAL A 26 -8.80 9.39 13.28
C VAL A 26 -7.57 8.97 12.46
N ALA A 27 -7.24 7.68 12.41
CA ALA A 27 -6.13 7.12 11.65
C ALA A 27 -6.32 5.62 11.45
N VAL A 28 -5.85 5.08 10.33
CA VAL A 28 -5.92 3.66 10.00
C VAL A 28 -4.53 3.05 9.95
N VAL A 29 -4.36 1.89 10.58
CA VAL A 29 -3.19 1.02 10.39
C VAL A 29 -3.61 -0.18 9.55
N GLY A 30 -3.05 -0.30 8.35
CA GLY A 30 -3.51 -1.22 7.30
C GLY A 30 -3.84 -0.50 5.99
N ALA A 31 -4.48 -1.14 5.00
CA ALA A 31 -4.69 -2.59 4.92
C ALA A 31 -3.39 -3.30 4.50
N SER A 32 -3.42 -4.63 4.45
CA SER A 32 -2.26 -5.42 4.04
C SER A 32 -2.09 -5.46 2.52
N ARG A 33 -3.14 -5.79 1.76
CA ARG A 33 -3.10 -5.85 0.29
C ARG A 33 -3.20 -4.48 -0.34
N SER A 34 -2.31 -4.18 -1.28
CA SER A 34 -2.34 -2.94 -2.07
C SER A 34 -3.71 -2.68 -2.68
N SER A 35 -4.32 -3.71 -3.29
CA SER A 35 -5.64 -3.64 -3.91
C SER A 35 -6.79 -3.29 -2.95
N ALA A 36 -6.64 -3.57 -1.65
CA ALA A 36 -7.59 -3.13 -0.62
C ALA A 36 -7.25 -1.73 -0.08
N THR A 37 -5.94 -1.44 0.05
CA THR A 37 -5.43 -0.16 0.55
C THR A 37 -5.71 1.00 -0.39
N ILE A 38 -5.61 0.81 -1.71
CA ILE A 38 -5.88 1.86 -2.72
C ILE A 38 -7.27 2.48 -2.55
N PRO A 39 -8.38 1.72 -2.63
CA PRO A 39 -9.71 2.29 -2.46
C PRO A 39 -9.98 2.77 -1.03
N LEU A 40 -9.39 2.11 -0.02
CA LEU A 40 -9.48 2.57 1.38
C LEU A 40 -8.85 3.96 1.55
N ALA A 41 -7.63 4.15 1.05
CA ALA A 41 -6.91 5.41 1.13
C ALA A 41 -7.70 6.54 0.46
N ASN A 42 -8.30 6.28 -0.71
CA ASN A 42 -9.16 7.23 -1.41
C ASN A 42 -10.35 7.71 -0.56
N ILE A 43 -10.96 6.82 0.24
CA ILE A 43 -12.08 7.20 1.12
C ILE A 43 -11.58 7.99 2.32
N MET A 44 -10.47 7.58 2.92
CA MET A 44 -9.91 8.27 4.10
C MET A 44 -9.46 9.70 3.78
N LEU A 45 -9.14 10.02 2.52
CA LEU A 45 -8.84 11.39 2.06
C LEU A 45 -9.93 12.40 2.44
N VAL A 46 -11.21 12.01 2.41
CA VAL A 46 -12.35 12.89 2.75
C VAL A 46 -12.22 13.42 4.17
N SER A 47 -11.69 12.60 5.08
CA SER A 47 -11.49 12.92 6.49
C SER A 47 -10.08 13.42 6.82
N GLN A 48 -9.18 13.47 5.82
CA GLN A 48 -7.74 13.74 6.01
C GLN A 48 -7.08 12.82 7.06
N ALA A 49 -7.65 11.64 7.29
CA ALA A 49 -7.14 10.68 8.25
C ALA A 49 -5.95 9.92 7.65
N PRO A 50 -4.79 9.88 8.33
CA PRO A 50 -3.64 9.15 7.85
C PRO A 50 -3.89 7.65 7.80
N VAL A 51 -3.39 7.02 6.74
CA VAL A 51 -3.37 5.57 6.55
C VAL A 51 -1.92 5.11 6.54
N VAL A 52 -1.56 4.24 7.49
CA VAL A 52 -0.21 3.67 7.58
C VAL A 52 -0.28 2.16 7.33
N SER A 53 0.16 1.72 6.15
CA SER A 53 0.19 0.30 5.83
C SER A 53 1.49 -0.37 6.32
N TYR A 54 1.35 -1.61 6.80
CA TYR A 54 2.47 -2.46 7.16
C TYR A 54 2.85 -3.48 6.08
N ALA A 55 2.06 -3.60 5.01
CA ALA A 55 2.20 -4.69 4.03
C ALA A 55 1.90 -4.32 2.57
N SER A 56 1.37 -3.13 2.26
CA SER A 56 1.09 -2.72 0.88
C SER A 56 2.34 -2.23 0.16
N THR A 57 2.72 -2.91 -0.92
CA THR A 57 3.97 -2.68 -1.66
C THR A 57 3.78 -2.03 -3.03
N SER A 58 2.54 -1.85 -3.53
CA SER A 58 2.30 -1.24 -4.85
C SER A 58 2.95 0.14 -4.95
N PRO A 59 3.73 0.42 -6.01
CA PRO A 59 4.29 1.74 -6.27
C PRO A 59 3.22 2.84 -6.41
N ASP A 60 1.99 2.50 -6.82
CA ASP A 60 0.91 3.46 -7.07
C ASP A 60 0.54 4.28 -5.84
N LEU A 61 0.66 3.68 -4.65
CA LEU A 61 0.45 4.33 -3.37
C LEU A 61 1.54 5.34 -2.99
N SER A 62 2.62 5.49 -3.79
CA SER A 62 3.75 6.39 -3.47
C SER A 62 3.52 7.84 -3.89
N SER A 63 2.54 8.10 -4.77
CA SER A 63 2.27 9.47 -5.23
C SER A 63 1.71 10.30 -4.09
N GLN A 64 2.53 11.16 -3.48
CA GLN A 64 2.09 12.08 -2.41
C GLN A 64 1.11 13.15 -2.90
N THR A 65 1.06 13.40 -4.22
CA THR A 65 0.02 14.23 -4.82
C THR A 65 -1.34 13.54 -4.80
N THR A 66 -1.37 12.22 -5.02
CA THR A 66 -2.60 11.42 -5.04
C THR A 66 -3.01 10.97 -3.64
N TYR A 67 -2.04 10.59 -2.81
CA TYR A 67 -2.21 10.03 -1.47
C TYR A 67 -1.41 10.81 -0.41
N PRO A 68 -1.72 12.11 -0.18
CA PRO A 68 -0.97 12.96 0.75
C PRO A 68 -1.01 12.51 2.22
N PHE A 69 -1.97 11.65 2.58
CA PHE A 69 -2.16 11.10 3.93
C PHE A 69 -1.76 9.62 4.03
N PHE A 70 -1.07 9.09 3.02
CA PHE A 70 -0.62 7.69 3.02
C PHE A 70 0.86 7.58 3.37
N ALA A 71 1.15 6.62 4.25
CA ALA A 71 2.51 6.16 4.53
C ALA A 71 2.56 4.64 4.64
N ARG A 72 3.77 4.09 4.57
CA ARG A 72 4.01 2.65 4.81
C ARG A 72 5.34 2.42 5.50
N THR A 73 5.43 1.31 6.21
CA THR A 73 6.64 0.92 6.97
C THR A 73 7.58 0.00 6.19
N ILE A 74 7.19 -0.43 4.99
CA ILE A 74 7.92 -1.36 4.13
C ILE A 74 8.25 -0.74 2.77
N PRO A 75 9.28 -1.25 2.05
CA PRO A 75 9.61 -0.75 0.71
C PRO A 75 8.55 -1.12 -0.32
N THR A 76 8.62 -0.45 -1.48
CA THR A 76 7.78 -0.76 -2.65
C THR A 76 8.32 -1.97 -3.42
N ASP A 77 7.49 -2.59 -4.26
CA ASP A 77 7.92 -3.63 -5.20
C ASP A 77 9.06 -3.15 -6.10
N GLU A 78 8.96 -1.89 -6.58
CA GLU A 78 9.99 -1.27 -7.41
C GLU A 78 11.32 -1.12 -6.65
N ALA A 79 11.29 -0.66 -5.40
CA ALA A 79 12.49 -0.48 -4.59
C ALA A 79 13.16 -1.82 -4.27
N ALA A 80 12.36 -2.83 -3.87
CA ALA A 80 12.84 -4.18 -3.62
C ALA A 80 13.42 -4.82 -4.90
N GLY A 81 12.72 -4.70 -6.02
CA GLY A 81 13.17 -5.19 -7.32
C GLY A 81 14.48 -4.55 -7.76
N LYS A 82 14.61 -3.22 -7.65
CA LYS A 82 15.87 -2.51 -7.95
C LYS A 82 17.01 -2.95 -7.04
N ALA A 83 16.77 -3.18 -5.75
CA ALA A 83 17.79 -3.66 -4.83
C ALA A 83 18.28 -5.06 -5.22
N MET A 84 17.36 -5.98 -5.53
CA MET A 84 17.68 -7.34 -5.98
C MET A 84 18.45 -7.34 -7.31
N ALA A 85 18.03 -6.52 -8.26
CA ALA A 85 18.74 -6.38 -9.53
C ALA A 85 20.18 -5.87 -9.34
N ARG A 86 20.37 -4.86 -8.48
CA ARG A 86 21.70 -4.36 -8.15
C ARG A 86 22.58 -5.44 -7.53
N LEU A 87 22.05 -6.22 -6.59
CA LEU A 87 22.76 -7.35 -5.98
C LEU A 87 23.17 -8.39 -7.05
N MET A 88 22.24 -8.80 -7.91
CA MET A 88 22.48 -9.75 -8.99
C MET A 88 23.56 -9.28 -9.98
N MET A 89 23.54 -8.00 -10.32
CA MET A 89 24.52 -7.42 -11.24
C MET A 89 25.91 -7.26 -10.61
N SER A 90 25.97 -6.83 -9.34
CA SER A 90 27.24 -6.54 -8.65
C SER A 90 27.94 -7.79 -8.14
N GLU A 91 27.21 -8.68 -7.46
CA GLU A 91 27.80 -9.84 -6.78
C GLU A 91 27.88 -11.07 -7.69
N PHE A 92 26.96 -11.21 -8.65
CA PHE A 92 26.87 -12.40 -9.51
C PHE A 92 27.24 -12.13 -10.98
N GLY A 93 27.50 -10.87 -11.35
CA GLY A 93 27.94 -10.48 -12.70
C GLY A 93 26.87 -10.65 -13.79
N TRP A 94 25.59 -10.79 -13.42
CA TRP A 94 24.49 -10.94 -14.38
C TRP A 94 24.24 -9.64 -15.14
N ARG A 95 23.99 -9.72 -16.47
CA ARG A 95 23.85 -8.53 -17.34
C ARG A 95 22.48 -8.36 -18.00
N ARG A 96 21.58 -9.33 -17.85
CA ARG A 96 20.21 -9.30 -18.38
C ARG A 96 19.26 -9.89 -17.37
N LEU A 97 18.37 -9.06 -16.82
CA LEU A 97 17.39 -9.43 -15.80
C LEU A 97 16.00 -9.04 -16.32
N GLY A 98 15.00 -9.90 -16.08
CA GLY A 98 13.59 -9.58 -16.27
C GLY A 98 12.95 -9.33 -14.91
N MET A 99 12.15 -8.27 -14.79
CA MET A 99 11.32 -8.01 -13.62
C MET A 99 9.87 -8.35 -13.94
N LEU A 100 9.25 -9.14 -13.07
CA LEU A 100 7.82 -9.43 -13.07
C LEU A 100 7.26 -8.84 -11.79
N HIS A 101 6.17 -8.09 -11.90
CA HIS A 101 5.44 -7.54 -10.77
C HIS A 101 3.94 -7.58 -11.10
N VAL A 102 3.11 -7.59 -10.06
CA VAL A 102 1.66 -7.58 -10.20
C VAL A 102 1.21 -6.13 -10.39
N ASP A 103 0.61 -5.81 -11.53
CA ASP A 103 -0.04 -4.53 -11.77
C ASP A 103 -1.25 -4.40 -10.82
N ASP A 104 -1.06 -3.64 -9.74
CA ASP A 104 -1.93 -3.50 -8.56
C ASP A 104 -2.49 -2.08 -8.46
#